data_AF-K1T512-F1
#
_entry.id   AF-K1T512-F1
#
_cell.length_a   1.000
_cell.length_b   1.000
_cell.length_c   1.000
_cell.angle_alpha   90.00
_cell.angle_beta   90.00
_cell.angle_gamma   90.00
#
_symmetry.space_group_name_H-M   'P 1'
#
loop_
_entity.id
_entity.type
_entity.pdbx_description
1 polymer ?
#
loop_
_entity_poly.entity_id
_entity_poly.type
_entity_poly.pdbx_seq_one_letter_code
_entity_poly.pdbx_strand_id
1 'polypeptide(L)'
;MKERRGLFEAIFGKKPQKTDGYTEYKLLNSYQSNFVPFSGNAWEVNMVRAAVHSFARRAATVQPRHIRRGDGKVLDVESSTYNNILQFKPNPTTTAYKFY
;
A
#
# COMPACT_ATOMS: atom_id res chain seq x y z
N MET A 1 -53.34 -22.74 28.01
CA MET A 1 -53.09 -21.37 28.53
C MET A 1 -52.41 -20.58 27.43
N LYS A 2 -52.95 -19.41 27.06
CA LYS A 2 -52.40 -18.51 26.04
C LYS A 2 -52.30 -17.14 26.68
N GLU A 3 -51.07 -16.62 26.79
CA GLU A 3 -50.74 -15.43 27.56
C GLU A 3 -51.59 -14.22 27.14
N ARG A 4 -52.09 -13.50 28.16
CA ARG A 4 -52.88 -12.27 27.96
C ARG A 4 -51.94 -11.17 27.50
N ARG A 5 -52.01 -10.86 26.21
CA ARG A 5 -51.35 -9.73 25.55
C ARG A 5 -51.68 -8.43 26.30
N GLY A 6 -50.66 -7.60 26.55
CA GLY A 6 -50.75 -6.42 27.42
C GLY A 6 -51.93 -5.49 27.07
N LEU A 7 -52.53 -4.89 28.11
CA LEU A 7 -53.71 -4.01 28.04
C LEU A 7 -53.62 -2.94 26.93
N PHE A 8 -52.43 -2.41 26.70
CA PHE A 8 -52.15 -1.42 25.67
C PHE A 8 -52.44 -1.92 24.24
N GLU A 9 -52.12 -3.19 23.96
CA GLU A 9 -52.31 -3.80 22.64
C GLU A 9 -53.78 -4.13 22.36
N ALA A 10 -54.57 -4.35 23.42
CA ALA A 10 -56.03 -4.53 23.35
C ALA A 10 -56.78 -3.21 23.13
N ILE A 11 -56.28 -2.10 23.69
CA ILE A 11 -56.92 -0.78 23.58
C ILE A 11 -56.59 -0.10 22.25
N PHE A 12 -55.32 -0.16 21.81
CA PHE A 12 -54.85 0.60 20.64
C PHE A 12 -54.64 -0.25 19.38
N GLY A 13 -54.82 -1.58 19.48
CA GLY A 13 -54.58 -2.52 18.40
C GLY A 13 -53.10 -2.71 18.07
N LYS A 14 -52.78 -3.79 17.35
CA LYS A 14 -51.43 -4.01 16.82
C LYS A 14 -51.18 -3.07 15.65
N LYS A 15 -50.15 -2.22 15.75
CA LYS A 15 -49.66 -1.46 14.60
C LYS A 15 -49.16 -2.44 13.53
N PRO A 16 -49.59 -2.31 12.26
CA PRO A 16 -49.03 -3.14 11.19
C PRO A 16 -47.52 -2.89 11.11
N GLN A 17 -46.75 -3.96 11.17
CA GLN A 17 -45.31 -3.90 11.00
C GLN A 17 -45.05 -3.51 9.54
N LYS A 18 -44.69 -2.25 9.29
CA LYS A 18 -44.35 -1.78 7.94
C LYS A 18 -43.12 -2.55 7.48
N THR A 19 -43.31 -3.49 6.56
CA THR A 19 -42.25 -4.07 5.72
C THR A 19 -42.02 -3.22 4.48
N ASP A 20 -42.16 -1.90 4.62
CA ASP A 20 -41.82 -0.97 3.55
C ASP A 20 -40.32 -0.76 3.59
N GLY A 21 -39.64 -1.40 2.63
CA GLY A 21 -38.35 -1.01 2.06
C GLY A 21 -37.28 -0.55 3.05
N TYR A 22 -36.29 -1.42 3.27
CA TYR A 22 -34.99 -0.97 3.78
C TYR A 22 -34.57 0.30 3.05
N THR A 23 -34.41 1.39 3.77
CA THR A 23 -33.86 2.62 3.22
C THR A 23 -32.38 2.36 2.98
N GLU A 24 -32.04 1.93 1.76
CA GLU A 24 -30.65 1.89 1.32
C GLU A 24 -30.14 3.34 1.28
N TYR A 25 -29.30 3.69 2.25
CA TYR A 25 -28.54 4.93 2.20
C TYR A 25 -27.48 4.78 1.10
N LYS A 26 -27.87 5.13 -0.13
CA LYS A 26 -26.96 5.29 -1.25
C LYS A 26 -26.05 6.49 -0.95
N LEU A 27 -24.87 6.21 -0.39
CA LEU A 27 -23.82 7.21 -0.29
C LEU A 27 -23.59 7.76 -1.70
N LEU A 28 -23.65 9.08 -1.85
CA LEU A 28 -23.47 9.83 -3.11
C LEU A 28 -22.12 9.56 -3.82
N ASN A 29 -21.26 8.71 -3.25
CA ASN A 29 -20.00 8.29 -3.83
C ASN A 29 -20.18 6.96 -4.58
N SER A 30 -20.78 7.09 -5.76
CA SER A 30 -20.66 6.22 -6.94
C SER A 30 -20.02 4.83 -6.76
N TYR A 31 -20.83 3.79 -6.93
CA TYR A 31 -20.45 2.40 -7.21
C TYR A 31 -19.74 2.19 -8.58
N GLN A 32 -19.42 3.28 -9.29
CA GLN A 32 -18.73 3.24 -10.58
C GLN A 32 -17.23 3.40 -10.31
N SER A 33 -16.52 2.28 -10.23
CA SER A 33 -15.07 2.29 -10.29
C SER A 33 -14.66 2.81 -11.67
N ASN A 34 -14.24 4.06 -11.74
CA ASN A 34 -13.66 4.62 -12.96
C ASN A 34 -12.29 3.98 -13.17
N PHE A 35 -12.26 2.90 -13.94
CA PHE A 35 -11.03 2.33 -14.45
C PHE A 35 -10.52 3.23 -15.58
N VAL A 36 -9.58 4.13 -15.24
CA VAL A 36 -8.87 4.91 -16.26
C VAL A 36 -7.92 3.95 -16.98
N PRO A 37 -8.09 3.70 -18.29
CA PRO A 37 -7.18 2.85 -19.02
C PRO A 37 -5.78 3.47 -18.99
N PHE A 38 -4.78 2.62 -18.75
CA PHE A 38 -3.39 3.04 -18.73
C PHE A 38 -2.99 3.62 -20.10
N SER A 39 -2.59 4.90 -20.14
CA SER A 39 -2.27 5.65 -21.38
C SER A 39 -1.01 5.16 -22.11
N GLY A 40 -0.39 4.07 -21.65
CA GLY A 40 0.88 3.56 -22.16
C GLY A 40 2.12 4.24 -21.55
N ASN A 41 1.98 5.45 -21.00
CA ASN A 41 3.08 6.16 -20.33
C ASN A 41 2.96 6.07 -18.79
N ALA A 42 3.69 5.11 -18.21
CA ALA A 42 3.73 4.86 -16.76
C ALA A 42 4.23 6.06 -15.97
N TRP A 43 5.05 6.92 -16.58
CA TRP A 43 5.65 8.05 -15.90
C TRP A 43 4.66 9.21 -15.68
N GLU A 44 3.66 9.36 -16.55
CA GLU A 44 2.63 10.40 -16.44
C GLU A 44 1.66 10.13 -15.29
N VAL A 45 1.55 8.89 -14.84
CA VAL A 45 0.73 8.52 -13.71
C VAL A 45 1.44 8.93 -12.41
N ASN A 46 0.92 9.96 -11.74
CA ASN A 46 1.48 10.48 -10.49
C ASN A 46 1.70 9.40 -9.43
N MET A 47 0.77 8.44 -9.31
CA MET A 47 0.87 7.33 -8.38
C MET A 47 2.06 6.41 -8.70
N VAL A 48 2.26 6.05 -9.96
CA VAL A 48 3.39 5.22 -10.40
C VAL A 48 4.70 5.95 -10.16
N ARG A 49 4.78 7.24 -10.55
CA ARG A 49 5.95 8.08 -10.30
C ARG A 49 6.29 8.15 -8.81
N ALA A 50 5.31 8.40 -7.95
CA ALA A 50 5.51 8.48 -6.51
C ALA A 50 5.98 7.13 -5.93
N ALA A 51 5.37 6.01 -6.36
CA ALA A 51 5.75 4.68 -5.94
C ALA A 51 7.20 4.35 -6.34
N VAL A 52 7.55 4.53 -7.62
CA VAL A 52 8.91 4.30 -8.13
C VAL A 52 9.92 5.21 -7.42
N HIS A 53 9.59 6.48 -7.24
CA HIS A 53 10.48 7.44 -6.60
C HIS A 53 10.74 7.12 -5.12
N SER A 54 9.71 6.69 -4.39
CA SER A 54 9.86 6.28 -2.99
C SER A 54 10.72 5.03 -2.85
N PHE A 55 10.54 4.05 -3.74
CA PHE A 55 11.35 2.83 -3.77
C PHE A 55 12.81 3.14 -4.14
N ALA A 56 13.04 3.91 -5.20
CA ALA A 56 14.37 4.31 -5.64
C ALA A 56 15.12 5.07 -4.54
N ARG A 57 14.47 6.01 -3.83
CA ARG A 57 15.07 6.67 -2.67
C ARG A 57 15.49 5.69 -1.58
N ARG A 58 14.71 4.65 -1.35
CA ARG A 58 15.05 3.65 -0.34
C ARG A 58 16.26 2.82 -0.79
N ALA A 59 16.30 2.40 -2.05
CA ALA A 59 17.43 1.69 -2.64
C ALA A 59 18.72 2.52 -2.59
N ALA A 60 18.63 3.82 -2.91
CA ALA A 60 19.75 4.77 -2.88
C ALA A 60 20.39 4.95 -1.49
N THR A 61 19.68 4.62 -0.42
CA THR A 61 20.20 4.70 0.97
C THR A 61 20.88 3.41 1.44
N VAL A 62 20.86 2.34 0.63
CA VAL A 62 21.51 1.08 0.98
C VAL A 62 23.03 1.27 0.94
N GLN A 63 23.71 0.75 1.96
CA GLN A 63 25.18 0.75 2.02
C GLN A 63 25.73 -0.58 1.49
N PRO A 64 26.16 -0.65 0.22
CA PRO A 64 26.80 -1.84 -0.33
C PRO A 64 28.11 -2.15 0.39
N ARG A 65 28.36 -3.45 0.63
CA ARG A 65 29.58 -3.96 1.26
C ARG A 65 30.17 -5.09 0.43
N HIS A 66 31.49 -5.11 0.36
CA HIS A 66 32.23 -6.18 -0.28
C HIS A 66 32.38 -7.35 0.68
N ILE A 67 31.65 -8.42 0.35
CA ILE A 67 31.62 -9.66 1.10
C ILE A 67 32.39 -10.73 0.32
N ARG A 68 33.30 -11.44 0.99
CA ARG A 68 33.94 -12.63 0.45
C ARG A 68 33.32 -13.87 1.08
N ARG A 69 32.95 -14.84 0.24
CA ARG A 69 32.52 -16.17 0.69
C ARG A 69 33.69 -17.11 0.58
N GLY A 70 34.20 -17.56 1.70
CA GLY A 70 35.28 -18.55 1.80
C GLY A 70 34.99 -19.51 2.95
N ASP A 71 35.22 -20.79 2.73
CA ASP A 71 35.13 -21.84 3.75
C ASP A 71 33.77 -21.90 4.48
N GLY A 72 32.67 -21.72 3.73
CA GLY A 72 31.30 -21.74 4.27
C GLY A 72 30.92 -20.53 5.13
N LYS A 73 31.80 -19.53 5.29
CA LYS A 73 31.55 -18.32 6.07
C LYS A 73 31.46 -17.08 5.18
N VAL A 74 30.53 -16.21 5.55
CA VAL A 74 30.35 -14.88 4.96
C VAL A 74 31.25 -13.94 5.76
N LEU A 75 32.41 -13.59 5.22
CA LEU A 75 33.35 -12.67 5.86
C LEU A 75 33.19 -11.30 5.21
N ASP A 76 32.91 -10.29 6.04
CA ASP A 76 32.98 -8.91 5.58
C ASP A 76 34.45 -8.49 5.47
N VAL A 77 34.80 -7.90 4.32
CA VAL A 77 36.17 -7.44 4.09
C VAL A 77 36.25 -5.99 4.56
N GLU A 78 36.67 -5.81 5.81
CA GLU A 78 36.62 -4.51 6.51
C GLU A 78 37.42 -3.39 5.79
N SER A 79 38.56 -3.73 5.17
CA SER A 79 39.40 -2.79 4.44
C SER A 79 39.63 -3.24 2.99
N SER A 80 38.65 -2.98 2.11
CA SER A 80 38.81 -3.19 0.68
C SER A 80 38.63 -1.90 -0.11
N THR A 81 39.47 -1.69 -1.13
CA THR A 81 39.33 -0.61 -2.11
C THR A 81 37.94 -0.59 -2.74
N TYR A 82 37.33 -1.78 -2.89
CA TYR A 82 35.98 -1.95 -3.40
C TYR A 82 34.91 -1.33 -2.49
N ASN A 83 35.05 -1.37 -1.16
CA ASN A 83 34.11 -0.67 -0.27
C ASN A 83 34.13 0.84 -0.49
N ASN A 84 35.32 1.42 -0.69
CA ASN A 84 35.45 2.85 -0.98
C ASN A 84 34.79 3.21 -2.32
N ILE A 85 35.05 2.42 -3.37
CA ILE A 85 34.44 2.62 -4.69
C ILE A 85 32.91 2.49 -4.60
N LEU A 86 32.40 1.44 -3.95
CA LEU A 86 30.97 1.17 -3.82
C LEU A 86 30.22 2.23 -3.00
N GLN A 87 30.88 2.86 -2.01
CA GLN A 87 30.27 3.90 -1.18
C GLN A 87 30.33 5.30 -1.79
N PHE A 88 31.42 5.66 -2.47
CA PHE A 88 31.63 7.04 -2.92
C PHE A 88 31.40 7.24 -4.41
N LYS A 89 31.90 6.33 -5.24
CA LYS A 89 31.91 6.52 -6.70
C LYS A 89 31.89 5.16 -7.43
N PRO A 90 30.73 4.47 -7.48
CA PRO A 90 30.62 3.17 -8.14
C PRO A 90 30.92 3.24 -9.64
N ASN A 91 30.69 4.40 -10.26
CA ASN A 91 31.00 4.65 -11.66
C ASN A 91 31.67 6.03 -11.85
N PRO A 92 32.31 6.29 -13.00
CA PRO A 92 33.03 7.55 -13.23
C PRO A 92 32.16 8.81 -13.27
N THR A 93 30.86 8.65 -13.58
CA THR A 93 29.96 9.73 -14.01
C THR A 93 28.94 10.16 -12.96
N THR A 94 28.69 9.35 -11.93
CA THR A 94 27.65 9.59 -10.92
C THR A 94 28.11 9.23 -9.50
N THR A 95 27.39 9.74 -8.50
CA THR A 95 27.59 9.39 -7.08
C THR A 95 26.84 8.09 -6.75
N ALA A 96 27.22 7.41 -5.65
CA ALA A 96 26.57 6.18 -5.22
C ALA A 96 25.04 6.32 -5.07
N TYR A 97 24.56 7.43 -4.49
CA TYR A 97 23.12 7.70 -4.33
C TYR A 97 22.37 7.83 -5.66
N LYS A 98 23.02 8.28 -6.73
CA LYS A 98 22.39 8.36 -8.06
C LYS A 98 22.49 7.05 -8.84
N PHE A 99 23.38 6.16 -8.42
CA PHE A 99 23.64 4.89 -9.07
C PHE A 99 22.70 3.78 -8.59
N TYR A 100 22.39 3.76 -7.28
CA TYR A 100 21.45 2.84 -6.64
C TYR A 100 20.05 3.43 -6.55
#